data_AF-A0AAD2SKE5-F1
#
_entry.id   AF-A0AAD2SKE5-F1
#
_cell.length_a   1.000
_cell.length_b   1.000
_cell.length_c   1.000
_cell.angle_alpha   90.00
_cell.angle_beta   90.00
_cell.angle_gamma   90.00
#
_symmetry.space_group_name_H-M   'P 1'
#
loop_
_entity.id
_entity.type
_entity.pdbx_description
1 polymer ?
#
loop_
_entity_poly.entity_id
_entity_poly.type
_entity_poly.pdbx_seq_one_letter_code
_entity_poly.pdbx_strand_id
1 'polypeptide(L)'
;KDGSPRVIKAVGVQRNGSEFVLLEVDASDGVKMLSTKVLSGVDSETWRNDFEKIRRGVVKSSLNWPNSLFDQLYGQDGHRGVNHPKGLGELQVSREDMEGWAERVVREQFTH
;
A
#
# COMPACT_ATOMS: atom_id res chain seq x y z
N LYS A 1 18.00 14.99 4.46
CA LYS A 1 17.44 14.49 3.19
C LYS A 1 18.52 14.65 2.13
N ASP A 2 18.85 13.60 1.41
CA ASP A 2 19.95 13.51 0.44
C ASP A 2 19.59 13.99 -0.97
N GLY A 3 18.32 14.38 -1.20
CA GLY A 3 17.83 14.85 -2.49
C GLY A 3 17.47 13.72 -3.47
N SER A 4 17.52 12.46 -3.02
CA SER A 4 17.12 11.31 -3.84
C SER A 4 15.61 11.34 -4.17
N PRO A 5 15.20 10.86 -5.36
CA PRO A 5 13.79 10.72 -5.68
C PRO A 5 13.12 9.70 -4.76
N ARG A 6 12.02 10.10 -4.11
CA ARG A 6 11.14 9.15 -3.42
C ARG A 6 10.43 8.27 -4.43
N VAL A 7 10.44 6.98 -4.17
CA VAL A 7 9.81 5.98 -5.03
C VAL A 7 8.58 5.38 -4.38
N ILE A 8 7.72 4.79 -5.21
CA ILE A 8 6.59 3.98 -4.80
C ILE A 8 6.66 2.67 -5.58
N LYS A 9 6.61 1.56 -4.86
CA LYS A 9 6.62 0.22 -5.42
C LYS A 9 5.19 -0.30 -5.51
N ALA A 10 4.89 -0.97 -6.62
CA ALA A 10 3.66 -1.71 -6.82
C ALA A 10 3.96 -3.18 -7.07
N VAL A 11 3.19 -4.09 -6.47
CA VAL A 11 3.33 -5.54 -6.65
C VAL A 11 1.95 -6.16 -6.81
N GLY A 12 1.69 -6.78 -7.97
CA GLY A 12 0.50 -7.63 -8.16
C GLY A 12 0.72 -9.01 -7.53
N VAL A 13 -0.29 -9.51 -6.83
CA VAL A 13 -0.27 -10.78 -6.13
C VAL A 13 -1.53 -11.56 -6.48
N GLN A 14 -1.36 -12.83 -6.82
CA GLN A 14 -2.45 -13.78 -6.99
C GLN A 14 -2.40 -14.82 -5.87
N ARG A 15 -3.51 -15.03 -5.17
CA ARG A 15 -3.62 -16.01 -4.08
C ARG A 15 -5.05 -16.54 -4.00
N ASN A 16 -5.20 -17.85 -3.94
CA ASN A 16 -6.51 -18.52 -3.81
C ASN A 16 -7.55 -18.09 -4.87
N GLY A 17 -7.10 -17.78 -6.10
CA GLY A 17 -7.99 -17.31 -7.17
C GLY A 17 -8.36 -15.82 -7.10
N SER A 18 -7.89 -15.10 -6.08
CA SER A 18 -8.07 -13.66 -5.94
C SER A 18 -6.79 -12.90 -6.31
N GLU A 19 -6.96 -11.72 -6.90
CA GLU A 19 -5.86 -10.81 -7.27
C GLU A 19 -5.95 -9.51 -6.48
N PHE A 20 -4.79 -9.03 -6.01
CA PHE A 20 -4.66 -7.74 -5.36
C PHE A 20 -3.31 -7.08 -5.66
N VAL A 21 -3.24 -5.76 -5.49
CA VAL A 21 -2.02 -4.98 -5.66
C VAL A 21 -1.58 -4.40 -4.31
N LEU A 22 -0.30 -4.57 -4.00
CA LEU A 22 0.36 -3.92 -2.87
C LEU A 22 1.06 -2.65 -3.31
N LEU A 23 0.86 -1.56 -2.58
CA LEU A 23 1.54 -0.29 -2.77
C LEU A 23 2.36 0.07 -1.53
N GLU A 24 3.62 0.42 -1.76
CA GLU A 24 4.58 0.79 -0.72
C GLU A 24 5.33 2.07 -1.10
N VAL A 25 5.30 3.09 -0.25
CA VAL A 25 6.04 4.35 -0.46
C VAL A 25 7.37 4.27 0.28
N ASP A 26 8.45 4.66 -0.39
CA ASP A 26 9.75 4.75 0.23
C ASP A 26 9.81 5.85 1.31
N ALA A 27 10.15 5.43 2.52
CA ALA A 27 10.33 6.26 3.70
C ALA A 27 11.78 6.22 4.23
N SER A 28 12.73 5.77 3.40
CA SER A 28 14.16 5.59 3.74
C SER A 28 14.83 6.81 4.39
N ASP A 29 14.37 8.03 4.13
CA ASP A 29 14.93 9.26 4.69
C ASP A 29 14.30 9.70 6.03
N GLY A 30 13.64 8.78 6.73
CA GLY A 30 13.13 8.97 8.09
C GLY A 30 11.81 9.75 8.19
N VAL A 31 11.08 9.91 7.07
CA VAL A 31 9.70 10.39 7.12
C VAL A 31 8.77 9.32 7.71
N LYS A 32 7.64 9.76 8.26
CA LYS A 32 6.59 8.86 8.76
C LYS A 32 6.24 7.82 7.71
N MET A 33 6.35 6.54 8.08
CA MET A 33 5.94 5.42 7.24
C MET A 33 4.42 5.45 7.03
N LEU A 34 4.02 5.29 5.78
CA LEU A 34 2.63 5.08 5.41
C LEU A 34 2.33 3.61 5.63
N SER A 35 1.07 3.25 5.90
CA SER A 35 0.67 1.84 5.86
C SER A 35 0.88 1.28 4.45
N THR A 36 1.10 -0.03 4.32
CA THR A 36 1.05 -0.68 3.00
C THR A 36 -0.39 -0.64 2.51
N LYS A 37 -0.62 -0.16 1.29
CA LYS A 37 -1.95 -0.15 0.68
C LYS A 37 -2.18 -1.47 -0.05
N VAL A 38 -3.33 -2.09 0.21
CA VAL A 38 -3.83 -3.27 -0.51
C VAL A 38 -5.00 -2.81 -1.37
N LEU A 39 -4.96 -3.08 -2.67
CA LEU A 39 -6.00 -2.75 -3.64
C LEU A 39 -6.59 -4.03 -4.20
N SER A 40 -7.91 -4.12 -4.26
CA SER A 40 -8.66 -5.23 -4.83
C SER A 40 -9.47 -4.76 -6.03
N GLY A 41 -9.81 -5.67 -6.95
CA GLY A 41 -10.59 -5.32 -8.14
C GLY A 41 -9.87 -4.36 -9.09
N VAL A 42 -8.53 -4.38 -9.08
CA VAL A 42 -7.72 -3.55 -9.97
C VAL A 42 -7.86 -4.06 -11.40
N ASP A 43 -8.31 -3.19 -12.30
CA ASP A 43 -8.31 -3.47 -13.72
C ASP A 43 -6.91 -3.25 -14.32
N SER A 44 -6.36 -4.33 -14.89
CA SER A 44 -5.03 -4.31 -15.50
C SER A 44 -4.94 -3.42 -16.74
N GLU A 45 -6.05 -3.20 -17.46
CA GLU A 45 -6.09 -2.38 -18.67
C GLU A 45 -5.91 -0.88 -18.33
N THR A 46 -6.48 -0.44 -17.21
CA THR A 46 -6.43 0.95 -16.74
C THR A 46 -5.32 1.21 -15.70
N TRP A 47 -4.72 0.15 -15.14
CA TRP A 47 -3.73 0.22 -14.06
C TRP A 47 -2.62 1.24 -14.28
N ARG A 48 -2.06 1.32 -15.49
CA ARG A 48 -0.96 2.24 -15.78
C ARG A 48 -1.35 3.70 -15.53
N ASN A 49 -2.54 4.10 -15.95
CA ASN A 49 -3.06 5.45 -15.78
C ASN A 49 -3.46 5.71 -14.32
N ASP A 50 -4.09 4.73 -13.68
CA ASP A 50 -4.50 4.86 -12.28
C ASP A 50 -3.31 4.94 -11.35
N PHE A 51 -2.28 4.13 -11.58
CA PHE A 51 -1.03 4.22 -10.84
C PHE A 51 -0.39 5.60 -10.99
N GLU A 52 -0.39 6.20 -12.19
CA GLU A 52 0.08 7.58 -12.38
C GLU A 52 -0.70 8.61 -11.55
N LYS A 53 -2.05 8.52 -11.53
CA LYS A 53 -2.89 9.37 -10.68
C LYS A 53 -2.57 9.17 -9.20
N ILE A 54 -2.40 7.92 -8.75
CA ILE A 54 -2.07 7.57 -7.37
C ILE A 54 -0.74 8.21 -6.97
N ARG A 55 0.32 8.07 -7.79
CA ARG A 55 1.62 8.70 -7.50
C ARG A 55 1.51 10.22 -7.33
N ARG A 56 0.78 10.89 -8.22
CA ARG A 56 0.52 12.33 -8.12
C ARG A 56 -0.30 12.67 -6.88
N GLY A 57 -1.30 11.85 -6.55
CA GLY A 57 -2.12 11.98 -5.35
C GLY A 57 -1.29 11.92 -4.08
N VAL A 58 -0.38 10.95 -3.96
CA VAL A 58 0.53 10.84 -2.80
C VAL A 58 1.38 12.10 -2.61
N VAL A 59 1.91 12.65 -3.70
CA VAL A 59 2.68 13.92 -3.66
C VAL A 59 1.78 15.08 -3.23
N LYS A 60 0.59 15.23 -3.82
CA LYS A 60 -0.37 16.29 -3.49
C LYS A 60 -0.89 16.21 -2.05
N SER A 61 -0.99 15.01 -1.50
CA SER A 61 -1.43 14.76 -0.12
C SER A 61 -0.28 14.82 0.89
N SER A 62 0.83 15.47 0.54
CA SER A 62 1.99 15.66 1.43
C SER A 62 2.51 14.33 1.98
N LEU A 63 2.69 13.34 1.10
CA LEU A 63 3.05 11.97 1.45
C LEU A 63 2.00 11.30 2.35
N ASN A 64 0.72 11.39 2.00
CA ASN A 64 -0.34 10.56 2.57
C ASN A 64 -1.07 9.83 1.46
N TRP A 65 -1.74 8.73 1.81
CA TRP A 65 -2.57 8.02 0.85
C TRP A 65 -3.77 8.88 0.40
N PRO A 66 -4.00 9.03 -0.93
CA PRO A 66 -5.13 9.80 -1.44
C PRO A 66 -6.41 8.95 -1.38
N ASN A 67 -6.96 8.73 -0.18
CA ASN A 67 -8.10 7.82 0.03
C ASN A 67 -9.32 8.17 -0.84
N SER A 68 -9.67 9.44 -0.99
CA SER A 68 -10.79 9.82 -1.87
C SER A 68 -10.58 9.44 -3.35
N LEU A 69 -9.33 9.41 -3.82
CA LEU A 69 -9.01 8.89 -5.16
C LEU A 69 -9.13 7.37 -5.19
N PHE A 70 -8.69 6.67 -4.13
CA PHE A 70 -8.86 5.23 -4.05
C PHE A 70 -10.35 4.83 -4.00
N ASP A 71 -11.17 5.55 -3.23
CA ASP A 71 -12.62 5.36 -3.15
C ASP A 71 -13.25 5.52 -4.56
N GLN A 72 -12.78 6.51 -5.33
CA GLN A 72 -13.24 6.75 -6.70
C GLN A 72 -12.81 5.64 -7.67
N LEU A 73 -11.60 5.12 -7.54
CA LEU A 73 -11.03 4.15 -8.49
C LEU A 73 -11.49 2.71 -8.22
N TYR A 74 -11.60 2.34 -6.94
CA TYR A 74 -11.79 0.94 -6.53
C TYR A 74 -13.00 0.74 -5.61
N GLY A 75 -13.69 1.82 -5.22
CA GLY A 75 -14.73 1.79 -4.19
C GLY A 75 -14.14 1.77 -2.78
N GLN A 76 -14.98 2.12 -1.80
CA GLN A 76 -14.58 2.23 -0.39
C GLN A 76 -14.00 0.91 0.16
N ASP A 77 -14.54 -0.22 -0.30
CA ASP A 77 -14.10 -1.57 0.10
C ASP A 77 -13.01 -2.16 -0.81
N GLY A 78 -12.72 -1.50 -1.94
CA GLY A 78 -11.68 -1.93 -2.88
C GLY A 78 -10.26 -1.58 -2.44
N HIS A 79 -10.09 -0.95 -1.28
CA HIS A 79 -8.77 -0.64 -0.76
C HIS A 79 -8.69 -0.63 0.76
N ARG A 80 -7.52 -0.96 1.30
CA ARG A 80 -7.26 -0.84 2.75
C ARG A 80 -5.79 -0.62 3.08
N GLY A 81 -5.54 -0.03 4.24
CA GLY A 81 -4.20 0.09 4.80
C GLY A 81 -3.86 -1.08 5.72
N VAL A 82 -2.63 -1.57 5.65
CA VAL A 82 -2.05 -2.53 6.59
C VAL A 82 -0.88 -1.88 7.28
N ASN A 83 -0.99 -1.69 8.59
CA ASN A 83 0.08 -1.09 9.38
C ASN A 83 1.30 -2.02 9.40
N HIS A 84 2.49 -1.46 9.28
CA HIS A 84 3.75 -2.19 9.42
C HIS A 84 3.89 -2.85 10.79
N PRO A 85 4.77 -3.86 10.92
CA PRO A 85 5.22 -4.34 12.22
C PRO A 85 5.74 -3.19 13.09
N LYS A 86 5.51 -3.28 14.40
CA LYS A 86 6.06 -2.31 15.35
C LYS A 86 7.58 -2.35 15.33
N GLY A 87 8.22 -1.18 15.40
CA GLY A 87 9.67 -1.06 15.41
C GLY A 87 10.35 -1.27 14.05
N LEU A 88 9.60 -1.49 12.96
CA LEU A 88 10.19 -1.57 11.63
C LEU A 88 10.91 -0.26 11.28
N GLY A 89 12.20 -0.35 10.92
CA GLY A 89 13.06 0.79 10.63
C GLY A 89 13.95 1.24 11.79
N GLU A 90 13.64 0.83 13.03
CA GLU A 90 14.42 1.17 14.23
C GLU A 90 15.02 -0.08 14.91
N LEU A 91 14.29 -1.20 14.88
CA LEU A 91 14.66 -2.48 15.49
C LEU A 91 14.51 -3.61 14.49
N GLN A 92 15.20 -4.72 14.75
CA GLN A 92 14.96 -5.97 14.03
C GLN A 92 13.57 -6.49 14.39
N VAL A 93 12.73 -6.66 13.39
CA VAL A 93 11.40 -7.25 13.54
C VAL A 93 11.55 -8.77 13.66
N SER A 94 10.82 -9.38 14.60
CA SER A 94 10.84 -10.82 14.79
C SER A 94 10.23 -11.55 13.58
N ARG A 95 10.55 -12.83 13.39
CA ARG A 95 9.92 -13.65 12.35
C ARG A 95 8.40 -13.71 12.54
N GLU A 96 7.95 -13.91 13.77
CA GLU A 96 6.54 -13.98 14.14
C GLU A 96 5.78 -12.70 13.76
N ASP A 97 6.36 -11.53 14.04
CA ASP A 97 5.76 -10.24 13.66
C ASP A 97 5.70 -10.03 12.13
N MET A 98 6.70 -10.53 11.40
CA MET A 98 6.72 -10.49 9.93
C MET A 98 5.66 -11.43 9.33
N GLU A 99 5.54 -12.65 9.87
CA GLU A 99 4.50 -13.61 9.49
C GLU A 99 3.10 -13.05 9.80
N GLY A 100 2.89 -12.49 10.99
CA GLY A 100 1.64 -11.83 11.37
C GLY A 100 1.31 -10.59 10.54
N TRP A 101 2.31 -9.88 10.01
CA TRP A 101 2.07 -8.81 9.03
C TRP A 101 1.62 -9.38 7.68
N ALA A 102 2.26 -10.44 7.19
CA ALA A 102 1.84 -11.11 5.96
C ALA A 102 0.40 -11.64 6.08
N GLU A 103 0.02 -12.22 7.23
CA GLU A 103 -1.36 -12.62 7.51
C GLU A 103 -2.35 -11.46 7.39
N ARG A 104 -2.03 -10.30 7.97
CA ARG A 104 -2.86 -9.09 7.85
C ARG A 104 -2.93 -8.55 6.42
N VAL A 105 -1.89 -8.75 5.62
CA VAL A 105 -1.91 -8.41 4.18
C VAL A 105 -2.89 -9.30 3.42
N VAL A 106 -2.93 -10.60 3.70
CA VAL A 106 -3.77 -11.55 2.93
C VAL A 106 -5.14 -11.83 3.53
N ARG A 107 -5.45 -11.28 4.72
CA ARG A 107 -6.74 -11.47 5.39
C ARG A 107 -7.89 -10.91 4.53
N GLU A 108 -8.89 -11.75 4.28
CA GLU A 108 -10.17 -11.31 3.69
C GLU A 108 -10.91 -10.44 4.70
N GLN A 109 -11.50 -9.35 4.22
CA GLN A 109 -12.33 -8.47 5.04
C GLN A 109 -13.78 -8.90 4.88
N PHE A 110 -14.48 -9.12 5.98
CA PHE A 110 -15.94 -9.19 5.99
C PHE A 110 -16.48 -7.76 6.03
N THR A 111 -16.98 -7.27 4.91
CA THR A 111 -17.77 -6.03 4.86
C THR A 111 -19.20 -6.38 5.30
N HIS A 112 -19.69 -5.74 6.38
CA HIS A 112 -21.06 -5.88 6.88
C HIS A 112 -22.03 -5.03 6.05
#